data_AF-A0A1J5Q0T3-F1
#
_entry.id   AF-A0A1J5Q0T3-F1
#
_cell.length_a   1.000
_cell.length_b   1.000
_cell.length_c   1.000
_cell.angle_alpha   90.00
_cell.angle_beta   90.00
_cell.angle_gamma   90.00
#
_symmetry.space_group_name_H-M   'P 1'
#
loop_
_entity.id
_entity.type
_entity.pdbx_description
1 polymer ?
#
loop_
_entity_poly.entity_id
_entity_poly.type
_entity_poly.pdbx_seq_one_letter_code
_entity_poly.pdbx_strand_id
1 'polypeptide(L)'
;MAAWLLCVALLAFGRQLGAPRAGRVAALVAGTAFGYTLIARTILFDTLMVAFWVVALGCWFIAVQRRQRKWLRIAAVSIALSTLSKGPEAVLLLGLVVAWQIVWSPGTWRRAELLKFTLDPLAIGLFLFITAPWMIAAGLQQPGFTWFFFVNETIMRFLGKRIPDDYHAGPWWYYGPKLVLGVFQWIPVVIALALAARPAQRARAQGPLCLDLKRSGQLALTSALLIFAFFSLAQNKGAYYILPVIPLLGWWAGTRVELVADVRRLSRPLMWAALFSIMLVLALWMNETNRTLEQQFKHWGLPKGVSHDLLWMFVSLTGLNLLAAGLWRRRHIEAGFLAFALLAWPLLHFTNQIELIKSSSISQAEIVKTLHASLPPRTQMYSWQTFEDVDASLLFYGFRPLHIIDSKSADLWFGCAADGKNSPCTGMRAFRAAREASPVAVWVARDRLKSWLATGAAAGMQRLEFAHCVVFVNGASRVGGTGAAGNFATSNGQNQDNRAHPP
;
A
#
# COMPACT_ATOMS: atom_id res chain seq x y z
N MET A 1 12.91 1.82 1.23
CA MET A 1 13.66 2.88 1.94
C MET A 1 12.77 3.71 2.87
N ALA A 2 11.59 4.19 2.43
CA ALA A 2 10.67 4.98 3.27
C ALA A 2 10.29 4.31 4.60
N ALA A 3 10.02 2.99 4.60
CA ALA A 3 9.76 2.23 5.82
C ALA A 3 10.92 2.28 6.84
N TRP A 4 12.17 2.23 6.38
CA TRP A 4 13.34 2.37 7.23
C TRP A 4 13.46 3.78 7.80
N LEU A 5 13.18 4.81 6.99
CA LEU A 5 13.15 6.20 7.45
C LEU A 5 12.12 6.40 8.56
N LEU A 6 10.93 5.81 8.42
CA LEU A 6 9.90 5.84 9.48
C LEU A 6 10.41 5.16 10.77
N CYS A 7 11.06 4.00 10.68
CA CYS A 7 11.61 3.32 11.85
C CYS A 7 12.68 4.17 12.54
N VAL A 8 13.59 4.79 11.77
CA VAL A 8 14.60 5.72 12.29
C VAL A 8 13.96 6.93 12.95
N ALA A 9 12.89 7.49 12.35
CA ALA A 9 12.16 8.60 12.92
C ALA A 9 11.53 8.25 14.28
N LEU A 10 10.93 7.07 14.41
CA LEU A 10 10.34 6.59 15.67
C LEU A 10 11.41 6.36 16.75
N LEU A 11 12.57 5.81 16.38
CA LEU A 11 13.72 5.66 17.28
C LEU A 11 14.24 7.02 17.76
N ALA A 12 14.40 7.98 16.83
CA ALA A 12 14.84 9.34 17.13
C ALA A 12 13.83 10.08 18.03
N PHE A 13 12.53 9.92 17.75
CA PHE A 13 11.46 10.51 18.56
C PHE A 13 11.47 9.97 19.99
N GLY A 14 11.64 8.64 20.16
CA GLY A 14 11.85 8.01 21.46
C GLY A 14 13.03 8.60 22.23
N ARG A 15 14.19 8.78 21.57
CA ARG A 15 15.36 9.40 22.19
C ARG A 15 15.14 10.87 22.57
N GLN A 16 14.49 11.65 21.71
CA GLN A 16 14.16 13.05 22.01
C GLN A 16 13.22 13.17 23.21
N LEU A 17 12.29 12.23 23.38
CA LEU A 17 11.40 12.22 24.53
C LEU A 17 11.99 11.53 25.76
N GLY A 18 13.26 11.11 25.75
CA GLY A 18 13.86 10.39 26.89
C GLY A 18 13.28 9.00 27.14
N ALA A 19 12.58 8.43 26.16
CA ALA A 19 11.92 7.12 26.20
C ALA A 19 12.40 6.25 25.02
N PRO A 20 13.68 5.83 25.00
CA PRO A 20 14.26 5.08 23.88
C PRO A 20 13.58 3.72 23.66
N ARG A 21 13.08 3.07 24.71
CA ARG A 21 12.35 1.80 24.57
C ARG A 21 11.00 2.01 23.89
N ALA A 22 10.26 3.07 24.20
CA ALA A 22 9.04 3.43 23.46
C ALA A 22 9.31 3.56 21.95
N GLY A 23 10.40 4.26 21.57
CA GLY A 23 10.82 4.39 20.17
C GLY A 23 11.18 3.05 19.51
N ARG A 24 11.90 2.17 20.21
CA ARG A 24 12.24 0.82 19.71
C ARG A 24 11.01 -0.04 19.47
N VAL A 25 10.08 -0.07 20.43
CA VAL A 25 8.82 -0.81 20.29
C VAL A 25 7.99 -0.24 19.15
N ALA A 26 7.89 1.08 19.03
CA ALA A 26 7.15 1.72 17.95
C ALA A 26 7.73 1.36 16.57
N ALA A 27 9.06 1.40 16.44
CA ALA A 27 9.76 1.00 15.22
C ALA A 27 9.57 -0.49 14.91
N LEU A 28 9.60 -1.37 15.91
CA LEU A 28 9.31 -2.79 15.74
C LEU A 28 7.87 -3.01 15.27
N VAL A 29 6.89 -2.35 15.89
CA VAL A 29 5.47 -2.50 15.52
C VAL A 29 5.26 -2.02 14.09
N ALA A 30 5.69 -0.80 13.76
CA ALA A 30 5.48 -0.22 12.43
C ALA A 30 6.27 -0.96 11.35
N GLY A 31 7.52 -1.31 11.63
CA GLY A 31 8.42 -1.97 10.67
C GLY A 31 8.11 -3.44 10.40
N THR A 32 7.28 -4.08 11.24
CA THR A 32 6.91 -5.49 11.04
C THR A 32 5.43 -5.69 10.77
N ALA A 33 4.55 -4.73 11.10
CA ALA A 33 3.12 -4.83 10.85
C ALA A 33 2.84 -5.24 9.40
N PHE A 34 2.13 -6.36 9.24
CA PHE A 34 1.91 -7.03 7.96
C PHE A 34 1.41 -6.11 6.84
N GLY A 35 0.41 -5.27 7.12
CA GLY A 35 -0.11 -4.33 6.13
C GLY A 35 0.89 -3.26 5.75
N TYR A 36 1.71 -2.79 6.70
CA TYR A 36 2.73 -1.78 6.42
C TYR A 36 3.88 -2.35 5.59
N THR A 37 4.34 -3.55 5.93
CA THR A 37 5.44 -4.22 5.22
C THR A 37 5.05 -4.65 3.81
N LEU A 38 3.81 -5.08 3.58
CA LEU A 38 3.29 -5.33 2.23
C LEU A 38 3.33 -4.06 1.38
N ILE A 39 2.71 -2.98 1.84
CA ILE A 39 2.67 -1.71 1.09
C ILE A 39 4.07 -1.12 0.90
N ALA A 40 4.99 -1.31 1.85
CA ALA A 40 6.38 -0.86 1.73
C ALA A 40 7.21 -1.59 0.66
N ARG A 41 6.72 -2.75 0.19
CA ARG A 41 7.33 -3.54 -0.88
C ARG A 41 6.65 -3.29 -2.24
N THR A 42 5.58 -2.52 -2.27
CA THR A 42 4.91 -2.04 -3.48
C THR A 42 5.44 -0.64 -3.85
N ILE A 43 5.54 -0.35 -5.16
CA ILE A 43 5.93 0.98 -5.65
C ILE A 43 4.74 1.94 -5.48
N LEU A 44 4.57 2.43 -4.25
CA LEU A 44 3.53 3.38 -3.85
C LEU A 44 4.14 4.53 -3.03
N PHE A 45 3.57 5.72 -3.19
CA PHE A 45 4.04 6.94 -2.51
C PHE A 45 3.62 7.00 -1.03
N ASP A 46 2.64 6.18 -0.63
CA ASP A 46 2.06 6.13 0.71
C ASP A 46 3.07 6.01 1.84
N THR A 47 4.01 5.08 1.71
CA THR A 47 5.02 4.87 2.77
C THR A 47 5.92 6.08 2.95
N LEU A 48 6.26 6.78 1.87
CA LEU A 48 7.07 7.98 1.90
C LEU A 48 6.31 9.15 2.52
N MET A 49 5.05 9.34 2.10
CA MET A 49 4.16 10.33 2.68
C MET A 49 4.01 10.11 4.20
N VAL A 50 3.75 8.87 4.64
CA VAL A 50 3.58 8.50 6.06
C VAL A 50 4.86 8.77 6.85
N ALA A 51 6.03 8.42 6.31
CA ALA A 51 7.31 8.64 7.00
C ALA A 51 7.51 10.13 7.32
N PHE A 52 7.32 11.01 6.33
CA PHE A 52 7.42 12.45 6.54
C PHE A 52 6.31 13.02 7.42
N TRP A 53 5.08 12.50 7.30
CA TRP A 53 3.94 12.95 8.09
C TRP A 53 4.14 12.64 9.59
N VAL A 54 4.64 11.45 9.93
CA VAL A 54 4.95 11.07 11.32
C VAL A 54 6.09 11.92 11.89
N VAL A 55 7.11 12.25 11.10
CA VAL A 55 8.16 13.19 11.51
C VAL A 55 7.57 14.57 11.79
N ALA A 56 6.67 15.06 10.93
CA ALA A 56 6.00 16.34 11.12
C ALA A 56 5.19 16.37 12.43
N LEU A 57 4.38 15.35 12.68
CA LEU A 57 3.59 15.22 13.91
C LEU A 57 4.46 15.15 15.16
N GLY A 58 5.52 14.33 15.13
CA GLY A 58 6.45 14.21 16.26
C GLY A 58 7.22 15.50 16.54
N CYS A 59 7.67 16.20 15.50
CA CYS A 59 8.33 17.51 15.64
C CYS A 59 7.37 18.58 16.16
N TRP A 60 6.11 18.60 15.70
CA TRP A 60 5.10 19.51 16.24
C TRP A 60 4.87 19.24 17.74
N PHE A 61 4.75 17.96 18.14
CA PHE A 61 4.61 17.60 19.55
C PHE A 61 5.79 18.10 20.41
N ILE A 62 7.02 17.85 19.97
CA ILE A 62 8.24 18.34 20.66
C ILE A 62 8.24 19.87 20.73
N ALA A 63 7.82 20.56 19.65
CA ALA A 63 7.78 22.00 19.61
C ALA A 63 6.85 22.58 20.68
N VAL A 64 5.66 22.00 20.83
CA VAL A 64 4.64 22.41 21.80
C VAL A 64 5.08 22.13 23.23
N GLN A 65 5.68 20.96 23.47
CA GLN A 65 6.17 20.54 24.78
C GLN A 65 7.36 21.40 25.24
N ARG A 66 8.34 21.61 24.37
CA ARG A 66 9.57 22.36 24.70
C ARG A 66 9.45 23.86 24.45
N ARG A 67 8.32 24.33 23.93
CA ARG A 67 8.08 25.72 23.47
C ARG A 67 9.15 26.22 22.49
N GLN A 68 9.64 25.36 21.60
CA GLN A 68 10.75 25.64 20.70
C GLN A 68 10.31 25.68 19.24
N ARG A 69 10.29 26.89 18.64
CA ARG A 69 9.89 27.10 17.23
C ARG A 69 10.76 26.36 16.21
N LYS A 70 12.02 26.03 16.54
CA LYS A 70 12.89 25.25 15.64
C LYS A 70 12.26 23.93 15.21
N TRP A 71 11.53 23.27 16.11
CA TRP A 71 10.86 22.01 15.80
C TRP A 71 9.60 22.20 14.95
N LEU A 72 8.91 23.34 15.06
CA LEU A 72 7.85 23.70 14.10
C LEU A 72 8.39 23.86 12.69
N ARG A 73 9.58 24.44 12.54
CA ARG A 73 10.22 24.62 11.24
C ARG A 73 10.62 23.27 10.62
N ILE A 74 11.17 22.35 11.42
CA ILE A 74 11.43 20.97 10.98
C ILE A 74 10.11 20.24 10.63
N ALA A 75 9.05 20.47 11.41
CA ALA A 75 7.72 19.93 11.10
C ALA A 75 7.17 20.48 9.77
N ALA A 76 7.38 21.77 9.49
CA ALA A 76 6.98 22.40 8.24
C ALA A 76 7.73 21.86 7.01
N VAL A 77 9.05 21.65 7.14
CA VAL A 77 9.84 20.98 6.09
C VAL A 77 9.32 19.55 5.86
N SER A 78 9.05 18.81 6.94
CA SER A 78 8.58 17.43 6.85
C SER A 78 7.19 17.35 6.21
N ILE A 79 6.24 18.20 6.60
CA ILE A 79 4.90 18.20 6.00
C ILE A 79 4.93 18.70 4.56
N ALA A 80 5.86 19.59 4.18
CA ALA A 80 6.07 19.97 2.79
C ALA A 80 6.52 18.78 1.93
N LEU A 81 7.50 17.99 2.40
CA LEU A 81 7.95 16.78 1.71
C LEU A 81 6.86 15.70 1.64
N SER A 82 6.06 15.57 2.70
CA SER A 82 4.88 14.70 2.71
C SER A 82 3.86 15.14 1.64
N THR A 83 3.65 16.45 1.51
CA THR A 83 2.75 17.06 0.51
C THR A 83 3.27 16.87 -0.92
N LEU A 84 4.56 17.00 -1.15
CA LEU A 84 5.14 16.72 -2.47
C LEU A 84 5.11 15.22 -2.82
N SER A 85 5.00 14.34 -1.84
CA SER A 85 4.94 12.89 -2.06
C SER A 85 3.55 12.43 -2.52
N LYS A 86 2.47 12.94 -1.89
CA LYS A 86 1.10 12.45 -2.14
C LYS A 86 0.02 13.54 -2.21
N GLY A 87 0.40 14.81 -2.23
CA GLY A 87 -0.50 15.93 -2.39
C GLY A 87 -1.03 16.53 -1.08
N PRO A 88 -2.01 17.45 -1.17
CA PRO A 88 -2.43 18.32 -0.07
C PRO A 88 -3.14 17.58 1.08
N GLU A 89 -3.54 16.32 0.88
CA GLU A 89 -4.13 15.50 1.93
C GLU A 89 -3.21 15.39 3.17
N ALA A 90 -1.89 15.42 2.99
CA ALA A 90 -0.93 15.38 4.10
C ALA A 90 -1.15 16.55 5.07
N VAL A 91 -1.31 17.77 4.53
CA VAL A 91 -1.59 18.99 5.31
C VAL A 91 -2.95 18.89 5.98
N LEU A 92 -3.96 18.40 5.27
CA LEU A 92 -5.31 18.22 5.80
C LEU A 92 -5.32 17.28 7.01
N LEU A 93 -4.66 16.12 6.92
CA LEU A 93 -4.57 15.16 8.01
C LEU A 93 -3.79 15.70 9.21
N LEU A 94 -2.66 16.39 8.97
CA LEU A 94 -1.89 17.00 10.07
C LEU A 94 -2.71 18.12 10.72
N GLY A 95 -3.34 18.98 9.91
CA GLY A 95 -4.18 20.08 10.36
C GLY A 95 -5.38 19.59 11.17
N LEU A 96 -6.04 18.51 10.76
CA LEU A 96 -7.12 17.87 11.50
C LEU A 96 -6.66 17.43 12.90
N VAL A 97 -5.54 16.73 12.98
CA VAL A 97 -4.97 16.27 14.25
C VAL A 97 -4.58 17.45 15.13
N VAL A 98 -3.85 18.42 14.60
CA VAL A 98 -3.36 19.59 15.34
C VAL A 98 -4.53 20.46 15.82
N ALA A 99 -5.53 20.71 14.98
CA ALA A 99 -6.73 21.45 15.36
C ALA A 99 -7.49 20.74 16.47
N TRP A 100 -7.65 19.41 16.38
CA TRP A 100 -8.26 18.62 17.45
C TRP A 100 -7.51 18.78 18.77
N GLN A 101 -6.18 18.70 18.75
CA GLN A 101 -5.38 18.89 19.97
C GLN A 101 -5.50 20.30 20.55
N ILE A 102 -5.52 21.34 19.71
CA ILE A 102 -5.68 22.72 20.17
C ILE A 102 -7.03 22.92 20.87
N VAL A 103 -8.10 22.34 20.34
CA VAL A 103 -9.45 22.49 20.89
C VAL A 103 -9.63 21.68 22.16
N TRP A 104 -9.27 20.40 22.13
CA TRP A 104 -9.66 19.42 23.16
C TRP A 104 -8.57 19.10 24.17
N SER A 105 -7.29 19.29 23.81
CA SER A 105 -6.15 18.89 24.62
C SER A 105 -5.00 19.93 24.61
N PRO A 106 -5.24 21.22 24.87
CA PRO A 106 -4.22 22.27 24.76
C PRO A 106 -3.09 22.16 25.81
N GLY A 107 -3.25 21.29 26.82
CA GLY A 107 -2.27 21.11 27.89
C GLY A 107 -2.18 22.35 28.78
N THR A 108 -0.98 22.92 28.92
CA THR A 108 -0.73 24.13 29.72
C THR A 108 -0.89 25.44 28.92
N TRP A 109 -1.19 25.35 27.63
CA TRP A 109 -1.37 26.51 26.77
C TRP A 109 -2.81 27.01 26.82
N ARG A 110 -3.01 28.31 26.61
CA ARG A 110 -4.33 28.81 26.16
C ARG A 110 -4.51 28.45 24.69
N ARG A 111 -5.73 28.10 24.27
CA ARG A 111 -6.05 27.68 22.89
C ARG A 111 -5.53 28.67 21.83
N ALA A 112 -5.79 29.97 22.05
CA ALA A 112 -5.35 31.04 21.15
C ALA A 112 -3.82 31.18 21.09
N GLU A 113 -3.12 30.97 22.20
CA GLU A 113 -1.66 31.03 22.24
C GLU A 113 -1.03 29.83 21.50
N LEU A 114 -1.58 28.64 21.69
CA LEU A 114 -1.11 27.45 20.99
C LEU A 114 -1.35 27.54 19.48
N LEU A 115 -2.49 28.11 19.08
CA LEU A 115 -2.78 28.40 17.68
C LEU A 115 -1.75 29.39 17.09
N LYS A 116 -1.53 30.53 17.76
CA LYS A 116 -0.52 31.53 17.35
C LYS A 116 0.90 30.96 17.33
N PHE A 117 1.22 30.08 18.27
CA PHE A 117 2.51 29.39 18.33
C PHE A 117 2.68 28.46 17.13
N THR A 118 1.65 27.67 16.82
CA THR A 118 1.63 26.70 15.71
C THR A 118 1.69 27.40 14.35
N LEU A 119 1.01 28.54 14.19
CA LEU A 119 1.03 29.36 12.99
C LEU A 119 2.29 30.26 12.94
N ASP A 120 3.47 29.65 13.05
CA ASP A 120 4.75 30.34 12.92
C ASP A 120 4.95 30.83 11.47
N PRO A 121 5.08 32.15 11.21
CA PRO A 121 5.20 32.67 9.84
C PRO A 121 6.41 32.11 9.09
N LEU A 122 7.53 31.86 9.78
CA LEU A 122 8.71 31.27 9.16
C LEU A 122 8.46 29.80 8.77
N ALA A 123 7.79 29.03 9.63
CA ALA A 123 7.39 27.66 9.30
C ALA A 123 6.45 27.63 8.08
N ILE A 124 5.48 28.53 8.01
CA ILE A 124 4.59 28.67 6.83
C ILE A 124 5.40 29.06 5.59
N GLY A 125 6.31 30.03 5.71
CA GLY A 125 7.21 30.44 4.62
C GLY A 125 8.08 29.30 4.11
N LEU A 126 8.64 28.48 5.01
CA LEU A 126 9.42 27.29 4.64
C LEU A 126 8.57 26.24 3.92
N PHE A 127 7.35 25.99 4.39
CA PHE A 127 6.42 25.08 3.74
C PHE A 127 6.11 25.53 2.30
N LEU A 128 5.77 26.81 2.12
CA LEU A 128 5.48 27.38 0.81
C LEU A 128 6.72 27.38 -0.09
N PHE A 129 7.90 27.72 0.45
CA PHE A 129 9.16 27.71 -0.30
C PHE A 129 9.48 26.33 -0.88
N ILE A 130 9.15 25.25 -0.18
CA ILE A 130 9.40 23.88 -0.64
C ILE A 130 8.30 23.40 -1.59
N THR A 131 7.03 23.66 -1.28
CA THR A 131 5.90 23.10 -2.04
C THR A 131 5.54 23.90 -3.29
N ALA A 132 5.52 25.24 -3.18
CA ALA A 132 5.02 26.12 -4.21
C ALA A 132 5.79 26.07 -5.54
N PRO A 133 7.15 25.96 -5.59
CA PRO A 133 7.86 26.04 -6.86
C PRO A 133 7.40 25.00 -7.89
N TRP A 134 7.27 23.73 -7.48
CA TRP A 134 6.81 22.66 -8.36
C TRP A 134 5.34 22.83 -8.73
N MET A 135 4.48 23.14 -7.76
CA MET A 135 3.04 23.29 -8.00
C MET A 135 2.73 24.47 -8.93
N ILE A 136 3.44 25.59 -8.78
CA ILE A 136 3.34 26.76 -9.65
C ILE A 136 3.87 26.40 -11.04
N ALA A 137 5.05 25.78 -11.15
CA ALA A 137 5.62 25.40 -12.45
C ALA A 137 4.68 24.44 -13.21
N ALA A 138 4.10 23.44 -12.54
CA ALA A 138 3.14 22.52 -13.14
C ALA A 138 1.86 23.25 -13.58
N GLY A 139 1.32 24.16 -12.76
CA GLY A 139 0.15 24.96 -13.10
C GLY A 139 0.37 25.92 -14.29
N LEU A 140 1.59 26.45 -14.44
CA LEU A 140 1.96 27.32 -15.56
C LEU A 140 2.21 26.53 -16.85
N GLN A 141 2.79 25.32 -16.76
CA GLN A 141 3.11 24.48 -17.92
C GLN A 141 1.90 23.70 -18.45
N GLN A 142 0.93 23.38 -17.60
CA GLN A 142 -0.22 22.54 -17.95
C GLN A 142 -1.53 23.22 -17.56
N PRO A 143 -2.21 23.90 -18.51
CA PRO A 143 -3.52 24.48 -18.27
C PRO A 143 -4.50 23.46 -17.69
N GLY A 144 -5.22 23.84 -16.62
CA GLY A 144 -6.15 22.95 -15.92
C GLY A 144 -5.54 22.09 -14.82
N PHE A 145 -4.19 21.98 -14.74
CA PHE A 145 -3.52 21.20 -13.69
C PHE A 145 -3.94 21.62 -12.28
N THR A 146 -4.03 22.92 -11.98
CA THR A 146 -4.37 23.41 -10.64
C THR A 146 -5.76 22.95 -10.19
N TRP A 147 -6.76 23.02 -11.07
CA TRP A 147 -8.10 22.51 -10.77
C TRP A 147 -8.08 20.98 -10.62
N PHE A 148 -7.41 20.28 -11.53
CA PHE A 148 -7.27 18.83 -11.47
C PHE A 148 -6.64 18.40 -10.14
N PHE A 149 -5.48 18.93 -9.78
CA PHE A 149 -4.71 18.53 -8.61
C PHE A 149 -5.39 18.90 -7.27
N PHE A 150 -5.87 20.15 -7.12
CA PHE A 150 -6.43 20.62 -5.84
C PHE A 150 -7.92 20.33 -5.69
N VAL A 151 -8.70 20.38 -6.76
CA VAL A 151 -10.15 20.22 -6.69
C VAL A 151 -10.53 18.79 -7.04
N ASN A 152 -10.18 18.30 -8.23
CA ASN A 152 -10.61 17.00 -8.70
C ASN A 152 -10.00 15.84 -7.89
N GLU A 153 -8.68 15.83 -7.73
CA GLU A 153 -7.94 14.75 -7.07
C GLU A 153 -8.05 14.75 -5.55
N THR A 154 -8.40 15.90 -4.94
CA THR A 154 -8.49 16.04 -3.47
C THR A 154 -9.93 16.15 -2.99
N ILE A 155 -10.66 17.21 -3.38
CA ILE A 155 -12.01 17.49 -2.87
C ILE A 155 -13.03 16.56 -3.51
N MET A 156 -13.06 16.53 -4.85
CA MET A 156 -14.05 15.72 -5.57
C MET A 156 -13.80 14.23 -5.36
N ARG A 157 -12.54 13.78 -5.29
CA ARG A 157 -12.20 12.41 -4.89
C ARG A 157 -12.74 12.06 -3.50
N PHE A 158 -12.57 12.94 -2.51
CA PHE A 158 -13.11 12.69 -1.16
C PHE A 158 -14.65 12.59 -1.16
N LEU A 159 -15.30 13.43 -1.96
CA LEU A 159 -16.77 13.50 -2.09
C LEU A 159 -17.38 12.45 -3.04
N GLY A 160 -16.57 11.64 -3.73
CA GLY A 160 -17.08 10.68 -4.71
C GLY A 160 -17.65 11.33 -5.97
N LYS A 161 -17.06 12.44 -6.42
CA LYS A 161 -17.49 13.24 -7.57
C LYS A 161 -16.33 13.53 -8.54
N ARG A 162 -15.27 12.73 -8.47
CA ARG A 162 -14.05 12.91 -9.28
C ARG A 162 -14.37 12.60 -10.75
N ILE A 163 -13.86 13.40 -11.67
CA ILE A 163 -14.00 13.20 -13.11
C ILE A 163 -12.65 12.77 -13.69
N PRO A 164 -12.57 11.73 -14.54
CA PRO A 164 -13.60 10.70 -14.74
C PRO A 164 -13.86 9.88 -13.46
N ASP A 165 -15.03 9.24 -13.40
CA ASP A 165 -15.40 8.39 -12.26
C ASP A 165 -14.55 7.12 -12.23
N ASP A 166 -13.63 7.02 -11.28
CA ASP A 166 -12.78 5.84 -11.05
C ASP A 166 -12.64 5.46 -9.57
N TYR A 167 -13.53 5.98 -8.72
CA TYR A 167 -13.44 5.78 -7.29
C TYR A 167 -14.08 4.46 -6.84
N HIS A 168 -13.53 3.91 -5.75
CA HIS A 168 -14.08 2.71 -5.12
C HIS A 168 -14.94 3.11 -3.92
N ALA A 169 -16.25 3.10 -4.14
CA ALA A 169 -17.21 3.23 -3.04
C ALA A 169 -17.11 2.01 -2.11
N GLY A 170 -17.29 2.23 -0.82
CA GLY A 170 -17.34 1.15 0.16
C GLY A 170 -18.09 1.57 1.42
N PRO A 171 -18.52 0.60 2.23
CA PRO A 171 -19.24 0.88 3.46
C PRO A 171 -18.37 1.63 4.47
N TRP A 172 -18.97 2.32 5.43
CA TRP A 172 -18.24 3.09 6.46
C TRP A 172 -17.26 2.22 7.26
N TRP A 173 -17.52 0.91 7.40
CA TRP A 173 -16.65 -0.04 8.10
C TRP A 173 -15.51 -0.62 7.24
N TYR A 174 -15.35 -0.19 5.99
CA TYR A 174 -14.36 -0.71 5.01
C TYR A 174 -12.93 -0.84 5.56
N TYR A 175 -12.50 0.10 6.42
CA TYR A 175 -11.15 0.12 7.00
C TYR A 175 -10.99 -0.73 8.26
N GLY A 176 -12.07 -1.10 8.95
CA GLY A 176 -12.01 -1.91 10.16
C GLY A 176 -11.32 -3.26 9.93
N PRO A 177 -11.87 -4.11 9.03
CA PRO A 177 -11.25 -5.40 8.69
C PRO A 177 -9.84 -5.25 8.12
N LYS A 178 -9.58 -4.21 7.30
CA LYS A 178 -8.25 -3.97 6.71
C LYS A 178 -7.22 -3.58 7.74
N LEU A 179 -7.58 -2.76 8.71
CA LEU A 179 -6.69 -2.41 9.81
C LEU A 179 -6.42 -3.65 10.67
N VAL A 180 -7.46 -4.44 10.99
CA VAL A 180 -7.31 -5.72 11.70
C VAL A 180 -6.31 -6.61 10.96
N LEU A 181 -6.47 -6.81 9.65
CA LEU A 181 -5.53 -7.58 8.84
C LEU A 181 -4.15 -6.92 8.74
N GLY A 182 -4.06 -5.60 8.72
CA GLY A 182 -2.80 -4.87 8.60
C GLY A 182 -1.94 -4.95 9.86
N VAL A 183 -2.57 -5.05 11.04
CA VAL A 183 -1.88 -5.12 12.33
C VAL A 183 -2.14 -6.42 13.09
N PHE A 184 -2.70 -7.46 12.43
CA PHE A 184 -3.25 -8.64 13.12
C PHE A 184 -2.28 -9.30 14.09
N GLN A 185 -1.01 -9.43 13.68
CA GLN A 185 0.03 -10.01 14.51
C GLN A 185 0.22 -9.23 15.81
N TRP A 186 0.04 -7.90 15.80
CA TRP A 186 0.21 -7.04 16.96
C TRP A 186 -1.07 -6.86 17.79
N ILE A 187 -2.24 -7.28 17.31
CA ILE A 187 -3.52 -7.14 18.02
C ILE A 187 -3.48 -7.73 19.44
N PRO A 188 -2.98 -8.96 19.67
CA PRO A 188 -2.98 -9.54 21.02
C PRO A 188 -2.17 -8.71 22.01
N VAL A 189 -1.05 -8.12 21.55
CA VAL A 189 -0.20 -7.24 22.36
C VAL A 189 -0.86 -5.89 22.60
N VAL A 190 -1.41 -5.25 21.55
CA VAL A 190 -2.10 -3.96 21.64
C VAL A 190 -3.29 -4.03 22.58
N ILE A 191 -4.13 -5.07 22.47
CA ILE A 191 -5.27 -5.29 23.37
C ILE A 191 -4.79 -5.51 24.80
N ALA A 192 -3.78 -6.36 25.01
CA ALA A 192 -3.26 -6.62 26.35
C ALA A 192 -2.67 -5.36 27.00
N LEU A 193 -2.00 -4.49 26.22
CA LEU A 193 -1.53 -3.19 26.69
C LEU A 193 -2.69 -2.24 27.00
N ALA A 194 -3.79 -2.28 26.24
CA ALA A 194 -5.00 -1.50 26.50
C ALA A 194 -5.68 -1.93 27.81
N LEU A 195 -5.80 -3.25 28.03
CA LEU A 195 -6.44 -3.83 29.21
C LEU A 195 -5.55 -3.77 30.47
N ALA A 196 -4.23 -3.87 30.31
CA ALA A 196 -3.28 -3.71 31.40
C ALA A 196 -3.28 -2.28 31.97
N ALA A 197 -3.80 -1.31 31.21
CA ALA A 197 -3.88 0.09 31.59
C ALA A 197 -5.04 0.44 32.55
N ARG A 198 -5.59 -0.54 33.30
CA ARG A 198 -6.51 -0.22 34.40
C ARG A 198 -5.80 0.64 35.47
N PRO A 199 -6.51 1.62 36.06
CA PRO A 199 -5.95 2.74 36.81
C PRO A 199 -5.57 2.36 38.26
N ALA A 200 -4.82 1.28 38.44
CA ALA A 200 -4.03 1.10 39.67
C ALA A 200 -2.69 1.82 39.44
N GLN A 201 -2.69 3.15 39.50
CA GLN A 201 -2.23 3.85 40.70
C GLN A 201 -0.97 3.17 41.27
N ARG A 202 0.17 3.41 40.64
CA ARG A 202 1.35 3.74 41.43
C ARG A 202 1.68 5.19 41.16
N ALA A 203 1.32 6.01 42.13
CA ALA A 203 1.72 7.39 42.35
C ALA A 203 3.25 7.59 42.46
N ARG A 204 4.08 6.74 41.81
CA ARG A 204 5.54 6.71 41.95
C ARG A 204 6.32 7.12 40.70
N ALA A 205 5.64 7.55 39.63
CA ALA A 205 6.29 8.10 38.44
C ALA A 205 5.64 9.44 38.05
N GLN A 206 5.67 10.42 38.96
CA GLN A 206 5.18 11.78 38.75
C GLN A 206 6.30 12.71 38.22
N GLY A 207 7.15 12.20 37.34
CA GLY A 207 8.16 13.01 36.66
C GLY A 207 7.60 13.68 35.40
N PRO A 208 8.13 14.85 34.98
CA PRO A 208 7.75 15.52 33.73
C PRO A 208 7.79 14.58 32.51
N LEU A 209 8.81 13.73 32.45
CA LEU A 209 9.00 12.69 31.43
C LEU A 209 7.78 11.76 31.27
N CYS A 210 7.22 11.29 32.39
CA CYS A 210 6.07 10.38 32.39
C CYS A 210 4.80 11.06 31.87
N LEU A 211 4.60 12.33 32.24
CA LEU A 211 3.46 13.11 31.76
C LEU A 211 3.55 13.36 30.25
N ASP A 212 4.72 13.73 29.77
CA ASP A 212 4.95 13.99 28.35
C ASP A 212 4.81 12.71 27.51
N LEU A 213 5.30 11.58 28.01
CA LEU A 213 5.11 10.30 27.34
C LEU A 213 3.62 9.91 27.27
N LYS A 214 2.86 10.09 28.35
CA LYS A 214 1.40 9.87 28.36
C LYS A 214 0.69 10.76 27.34
N ARG A 215 1.03 12.05 27.28
CA ARG A 215 0.48 13.01 26.31
C ARG A 215 0.83 12.59 24.88
N SER A 216 2.05 12.15 24.62
CA SER A 216 2.46 11.66 23.29
C SER A 216 1.71 10.40 22.88
N GLY A 217 1.45 9.48 23.82
CA GLY A 217 0.64 8.29 23.58
C GLY A 217 -0.84 8.63 23.33
N GLN A 218 -1.39 9.58 24.06
CA GLN A 218 -2.74 10.12 23.83
C GLN A 218 -2.85 10.80 22.46
N LEU A 219 -1.86 11.62 22.08
CA LEU A 219 -1.77 12.21 20.75
C LEU A 219 -1.80 11.12 19.69
N ALA A 220 -0.97 10.09 19.81
CA ALA A 220 -0.92 9.03 18.80
C ALA A 220 -2.23 8.26 18.69
N LEU A 221 -2.85 7.88 19.82
CA LEU A 221 -4.14 7.17 19.80
C LEU A 221 -5.27 8.04 19.22
N THR A 222 -5.37 9.31 19.64
CA THR A 222 -6.39 10.22 19.11
C THR A 222 -6.17 10.50 17.63
N SER A 223 -4.92 10.67 17.19
CA SER A 223 -4.57 10.81 15.78
C SER A 223 -4.97 9.58 14.96
N ALA A 224 -4.70 8.37 15.49
CA ALA A 224 -5.10 7.11 14.86
C ALA A 224 -6.62 7.03 14.66
N LEU A 225 -7.39 7.39 15.69
CA LEU A 225 -8.85 7.39 15.64
C LEU A 225 -9.40 8.45 14.67
N LEU A 226 -8.83 9.66 14.66
CA LEU A 226 -9.25 10.73 13.74
C LEU A 226 -8.98 10.37 12.29
N ILE A 227 -7.79 9.86 11.99
CA ILE A 227 -7.42 9.42 10.63
C ILE A 227 -8.31 8.25 10.19
N PHE A 228 -8.55 7.29 11.09
CA PHE A 228 -9.47 6.19 10.83
C PHE A 228 -10.89 6.67 10.52
N ALA A 229 -11.42 7.59 11.33
CA ALA A 229 -12.75 8.16 11.11
C ALA A 229 -12.81 8.97 9.80
N PHE A 230 -11.80 9.80 9.52
CA PHE A 230 -11.71 10.60 8.31
C PHE A 230 -11.82 9.75 7.05
N PHE A 231 -10.99 8.71 6.91
CA PHE A 231 -11.04 7.83 5.74
C PHE A 231 -12.28 6.93 5.73
N SER A 232 -12.80 6.54 6.90
CA SER A 232 -14.06 5.79 6.98
C SER A 232 -15.25 6.60 6.43
N LEU A 233 -15.23 7.92 6.61
CA LEU A 233 -16.23 8.85 6.07
C LEU A 233 -16.02 9.24 4.60
N ALA A 234 -14.81 9.13 4.07
CA ALA A 234 -14.51 9.42 2.66
C ALA A 234 -15.32 8.51 1.71
N GLN A 235 -15.84 9.04 0.60
CA GLN A 235 -16.58 8.22 -0.35
C GLN A 235 -15.66 7.30 -1.17
N ASN A 236 -14.52 7.82 -1.64
CA ASN A 236 -13.51 7.00 -2.28
C ASN A 236 -12.63 6.27 -1.26
N LYS A 237 -12.41 4.97 -1.47
CA LYS A 237 -11.66 4.12 -0.53
C LYS A 237 -10.51 3.38 -1.20
N GLY A 238 -9.29 3.84 -0.93
CA GLY A 238 -8.06 3.11 -1.20
C GLY A 238 -7.66 2.25 -0.01
N ALA A 239 -7.34 0.97 -0.21
CA ALA A 239 -6.99 0.04 0.87
C ALA A 239 -5.81 0.54 1.74
N TYR A 240 -4.86 1.23 1.12
CA TYR A 240 -3.65 1.76 1.74
C TYR A 240 -3.83 3.11 2.45
N TYR A 241 -4.96 3.81 2.32
CA TYR A 241 -5.14 5.14 2.95
C TYR A 241 -5.04 5.10 4.48
N ILE A 242 -5.32 3.96 5.11
CA ILE A 242 -5.25 3.80 6.57
C ILE A 242 -3.82 3.61 7.10
N LEU A 243 -2.82 3.54 6.23
CA LEU A 243 -1.42 3.30 6.58
C LEU A 243 -0.85 4.22 7.69
N PRO A 244 -1.19 5.53 7.78
CA PRO A 244 -0.70 6.39 8.85
C PRO A 244 -1.09 5.93 10.26
N VAL A 245 -2.16 5.14 10.40
CA VAL A 245 -2.63 4.62 11.70
C VAL A 245 -1.64 3.64 12.32
N ILE A 246 -0.92 2.87 11.51
CA ILE A 246 -0.01 1.81 11.99
C ILE A 246 1.12 2.36 12.85
N PRO A 247 1.93 3.35 12.42
CA PRO A 247 2.98 3.92 13.28
C PRO A 247 2.44 4.63 14.51
N LEU A 248 1.22 5.17 14.45
CA LEU A 248 0.56 5.79 15.61
C LEU A 248 0.19 4.74 16.66
N LEU A 249 -0.37 3.60 16.26
CA LEU A 249 -0.61 2.47 17.14
C LEU A 249 0.71 1.90 17.70
N GLY A 250 1.75 1.84 16.87
CA GLY A 250 3.10 1.46 17.31
C GLY A 250 3.66 2.39 18.39
N TRP A 251 3.57 3.69 18.19
CA TRP A 251 3.99 4.68 19.19
C TRP A 251 3.18 4.56 20.48
N TRP A 252 1.85 4.46 20.37
CA TRP A 252 0.99 4.24 21.54
C TRP A 252 1.40 2.97 22.30
N ALA A 253 1.60 1.85 21.62
CA ALA A 253 2.04 0.60 22.23
C ALA A 253 3.41 0.77 22.92
N GLY A 254 4.36 1.45 22.27
CA GLY A 254 5.67 1.77 22.84
C GLY A 254 5.56 2.59 24.13
N THR A 255 4.71 3.62 24.15
CA THR A 255 4.49 4.42 25.37
C THR A 255 3.91 3.56 26.50
N ARG A 256 3.01 2.61 26.19
CA ARG A 256 2.46 1.69 27.18
C ARG A 256 3.51 0.72 27.71
N VAL A 257 4.37 0.19 26.85
CA VAL A 257 5.46 -0.71 27.27
C VAL A 257 6.48 0.00 28.16
N GLU A 258 6.80 1.26 27.86
CA GLU A 258 7.67 2.07 28.72
C GLU A 258 7.03 2.30 30.11
N LEU A 259 5.71 2.50 30.16
CA LEU A 259 4.96 2.79 31.38
C LEU A 259 4.55 1.53 32.18
N VAL A 260 4.43 0.36 31.53
CA VAL A 260 4.02 -0.90 32.15
C VAL A 260 5.25 -1.64 32.70
N ALA A 261 5.31 -1.76 34.03
CA ALA A 261 6.43 -2.42 34.71
C ALA A 261 6.43 -3.96 34.60
N ASP A 262 5.29 -4.60 34.30
CA ASP A 262 5.17 -6.06 34.28
C ASP A 262 4.69 -6.60 32.92
N VAL A 263 5.64 -6.79 32.01
CA VAL A 263 5.41 -7.37 30.68
C VAL A 263 4.93 -8.82 30.71
N ARG A 264 5.01 -9.53 31.85
CA ARG A 264 4.57 -10.94 31.94
C ARG A 264 3.10 -11.10 31.59
N ARG A 265 2.29 -10.05 31.80
CA ARG A 265 0.87 -10.04 31.41
C ARG A 265 0.67 -10.20 29.90
N LEU A 266 1.67 -9.81 29.09
CA LEU A 266 1.65 -9.98 27.64
C LEU A 266 1.85 -11.44 27.22
N SER A 267 2.30 -12.35 28.09
CA SER A 267 2.50 -13.75 27.69
C SER A 267 1.18 -14.50 27.47
N ARG A 268 0.13 -14.16 28.23
CA ARG A 268 -1.19 -14.84 28.15
C ARG A 268 -1.86 -14.70 26.77
N PRO A 269 -2.03 -13.50 26.18
CA PRO A 269 -2.61 -13.36 24.85
C PRO A 269 -1.79 -14.09 23.78
N LEU A 270 -0.46 -14.15 23.92
CA LEU A 270 0.40 -14.89 22.99
C LEU A 270 0.21 -16.40 23.07
N MET A 271 -0.08 -16.95 24.26
CA MET A 271 -0.44 -18.35 24.39
C MET A 271 -1.77 -18.65 23.70
N TRP A 272 -2.77 -17.76 23.81
CA TRP A 272 -4.01 -17.90 23.07
C TRP A 272 -3.80 -17.83 21.56
N ALA A 273 -2.94 -16.91 21.09
CA ALA A 273 -2.55 -16.82 19.69
C ALA A 273 -1.81 -18.09 19.20
N ALA A 274 -0.94 -18.66 20.05
CA ALA A 274 -0.27 -19.93 19.75
C ALA A 274 -1.26 -21.10 19.71
N LEU A 275 -2.20 -21.19 20.66
CA LEU A 275 -3.25 -22.21 20.66
C LEU A 275 -4.13 -22.12 19.40
N PHE A 276 -4.53 -20.91 19.02
CA PHE A 276 -5.27 -20.69 17.78
C PHE A 276 -4.46 -21.11 16.54
N SER A 277 -3.17 -20.78 16.50
CA SER A 277 -2.27 -21.19 15.42
C SER A 277 -2.13 -22.72 15.36
N ILE A 278 -2.05 -23.40 16.50
CA ILE A 278 -2.03 -24.88 16.59
C ILE A 278 -3.34 -25.46 16.04
N MET A 279 -4.50 -24.90 16.39
CA MET A 279 -5.78 -25.36 15.85
C MET A 279 -5.83 -25.23 14.32
N LEU A 280 -5.28 -24.15 13.77
CA LEU A 280 -5.17 -23.98 12.32
C LEU A 280 -4.19 -24.97 11.69
N VAL A 281 -3.03 -25.23 12.31
CA VAL A 281 -2.09 -26.26 11.84
C VAL A 281 -2.77 -27.63 11.78
N LEU A 282 -3.50 -28.02 12.83
CA LEU A 282 -4.22 -29.29 12.88
C LEU A 282 -5.31 -29.37 11.80
N ALA A 283 -6.10 -28.31 11.63
CA ALA A 283 -7.13 -28.26 10.60
C ALA A 283 -6.55 -28.33 9.18
N LEU A 284 -5.44 -27.63 8.92
CA LEU A 284 -4.75 -27.67 7.63
C LEU A 284 -4.14 -29.06 7.38
N TRP A 285 -3.48 -29.65 8.37
CA TRP A 285 -2.88 -30.98 8.27
C TRP A 285 -3.92 -32.08 7.99
N MET A 286 -5.07 -32.06 8.68
CA MET A 286 -6.18 -33.00 8.43
C MET A 286 -6.71 -32.88 6.99
N ASN A 287 -6.89 -31.66 6.50
CA ASN A 287 -7.42 -31.42 5.17
C ASN A 287 -6.39 -31.66 4.05
N GLU A 288 -5.09 -31.46 4.32
CA GLU A 288 -4.00 -31.80 3.41
C GLU A 288 -3.93 -33.31 3.20
N THR A 289 -4.09 -34.07 4.29
CA THR A 289 -4.16 -35.54 4.24
C THR A 289 -5.32 -36.01 3.36
N ASN A 290 -6.43 -35.28 3.37
CA ASN A 290 -7.62 -35.59 2.56
C ASN A 290 -7.63 -34.95 1.16
N ARG A 291 -6.57 -34.20 0.78
CA ARG A 291 -6.43 -33.45 -0.50
C ARG A 291 -7.59 -32.50 -0.86
N THR A 292 -8.53 -32.25 0.04
CA THR A 292 -9.74 -31.44 -0.22
C THR A 292 -9.39 -29.97 -0.39
N LEU A 293 -8.46 -29.45 0.44
CA LEU A 293 -8.00 -28.06 0.38
C LEU A 293 -7.23 -27.77 -0.91
N GLU A 294 -6.34 -28.67 -1.33
CA GLU A 294 -5.56 -28.48 -2.55
C GLU A 294 -6.48 -28.37 -3.78
N GLN A 295 -7.55 -29.18 -3.84
CA GLN A 295 -8.56 -29.06 -4.88
C GLN A 295 -9.27 -27.70 -4.84
N GLN A 296 -9.71 -27.24 -3.67
CA GLN A 296 -10.37 -25.93 -3.54
C GLN A 296 -9.44 -24.77 -3.91
N PHE A 297 -8.18 -24.80 -3.47
CA PHE A 297 -7.19 -23.80 -3.82
C PHE A 297 -6.93 -23.76 -5.33
N LYS A 298 -6.89 -24.92 -5.99
CA LYS A 298 -6.81 -24.98 -7.45
C LYS A 298 -8.02 -24.31 -8.12
N HIS A 299 -9.23 -24.49 -7.59
CA HIS A 299 -10.43 -23.79 -8.10
C HIS A 299 -10.35 -22.28 -7.91
N TRP A 300 -9.70 -21.80 -6.84
CA TRP A 300 -9.43 -20.38 -6.60
C TRP A 300 -8.23 -19.83 -7.38
N GLY A 301 -7.61 -20.65 -8.25
CA GLY A 301 -6.46 -20.27 -9.04
C GLY A 301 -5.19 -20.09 -8.21
N LEU A 302 -5.11 -20.72 -7.02
CA LEU A 302 -3.91 -20.77 -6.22
C LEU A 302 -2.99 -21.92 -6.69
N PRO A 303 -1.66 -21.73 -6.62
CA PRO A 303 -0.71 -22.73 -7.08
C PRO A 303 -0.69 -24.00 -6.22
N LYS A 304 -0.13 -25.08 -6.79
CA LYS A 304 0.12 -26.32 -6.04
C LYS A 304 1.13 -26.07 -4.92
N GLY A 305 0.94 -26.70 -3.76
CA GLY A 305 1.84 -26.56 -2.61
C GLY A 305 1.52 -25.39 -1.66
N VAL A 306 0.52 -24.55 -1.97
CA VAL A 306 0.11 -23.42 -1.09
C VAL A 306 -0.36 -23.90 0.29
N SER A 307 -1.03 -25.04 0.36
CA SER A 307 -1.46 -25.65 1.62
C SER A 307 -0.29 -26.04 2.52
N HIS A 308 0.77 -26.60 1.94
CA HIS A 308 2.02 -26.91 2.64
C HIS A 308 2.71 -25.63 3.15
N ASP A 309 2.81 -24.60 2.33
CA ASP A 309 3.42 -23.32 2.74
C ASP A 309 2.61 -22.62 3.84
N LEU A 310 1.27 -22.67 3.75
CA LEU A 310 0.38 -22.18 4.80
C LEU A 310 0.60 -22.94 6.12
N LEU A 311 0.75 -24.27 6.08
CA LEU A 311 1.01 -25.09 7.25
C LEU A 311 2.31 -24.66 7.95
N TRP A 312 3.41 -24.54 7.20
CA TRP A 312 4.71 -24.12 7.75
C TRP A 312 4.71 -22.69 8.27
N MET A 313 3.93 -21.80 7.63
CA MET A 313 3.70 -20.46 8.14
C MET A 313 3.08 -20.53 9.55
N PHE A 314 2.00 -21.28 9.76
CA PHE A 314 1.36 -21.38 11.08
C PHE A 314 2.19 -22.15 12.13
N VAL A 315 2.98 -23.15 11.72
CA VAL A 315 3.97 -23.81 12.61
C VAL A 315 5.00 -22.79 13.11
N SER A 316 5.54 -21.97 12.20
CA SER A 316 6.51 -20.92 12.55
C SER A 316 5.91 -19.87 13.47
N LEU A 317 4.68 -19.43 13.18
CA LEU A 317 3.94 -18.49 14.04
C LEU A 317 3.72 -19.06 15.45
N THR A 318 3.41 -20.35 15.55
CA THR A 318 3.23 -21.03 16.85
C THR A 318 4.53 -21.01 17.65
N GLY A 319 5.63 -21.46 17.04
CA GLY A 319 6.94 -21.53 17.72
C GLY A 319 7.42 -20.16 18.21
N LEU A 320 7.29 -19.13 17.37
CA LEU A 320 7.69 -17.76 17.72
C LEU A 320 6.78 -17.12 18.79
N ASN A 321 5.47 -17.37 18.77
CA ASN A 321 4.57 -16.92 19.83
C ASN A 321 4.91 -17.56 21.18
N LEU A 322 5.20 -18.87 21.21
CA LEU A 322 5.61 -19.57 22.43
C LEU A 322 6.97 -19.08 22.94
N LEU A 323 7.93 -18.85 22.04
CA LEU A 323 9.24 -18.29 22.37
C LEU A 323 9.11 -16.90 22.99
N ALA A 324 8.36 -15.99 22.34
CA ALA A 324 8.12 -14.64 22.85
C ALA A 324 7.39 -14.67 24.20
N ALA A 325 6.37 -15.52 24.37
CA ALA A 325 5.67 -15.71 25.63
C ALA A 325 6.60 -16.22 26.75
N GLY A 326 7.49 -17.17 26.44
CA GLY A 326 8.49 -17.70 27.36
C GLY A 326 9.51 -16.65 27.80
N LEU A 327 10.02 -15.86 26.85
CA LEU A 327 10.95 -14.76 27.12
C LEU A 327 10.32 -13.67 28.00
N TRP A 328 9.08 -13.26 27.71
CA TRP A 328 8.37 -12.29 28.56
C TRP A 328 8.03 -12.84 29.94
N ARG A 329 7.71 -14.13 30.08
CA ARG A 329 7.55 -14.79 31.40
C ARG A 329 8.83 -14.74 32.22
N ARG A 330 9.98 -14.96 31.56
CA ARG A 330 11.33 -14.83 32.13
C ARG A 330 11.82 -13.38 32.27
N ARG A 331 10.97 -12.38 31.97
CA ARG A 331 11.25 -10.93 32.05
C ARG A 331 12.32 -10.41 31.06
N HIS A 332 12.64 -11.16 30.01
CA HIS A 332 13.48 -10.67 28.90
C HIS A 332 12.65 -9.86 27.91
N ILE A 333 12.39 -8.59 28.25
CA ILE A 333 11.48 -7.70 27.50
C ILE A 333 11.90 -7.54 26.04
N GLU A 334 13.13 -7.09 25.80
CA GLU A 334 13.64 -6.76 24.47
C GLU A 334 13.72 -8.01 23.59
N ALA A 335 14.23 -9.12 24.14
CA ALA A 335 14.31 -10.39 23.42
C ALA A 335 12.92 -10.93 23.06
N GLY A 336 11.92 -10.80 23.96
CA GLY A 336 10.56 -11.21 23.67
C GLY A 336 9.91 -10.34 22.57
N PHE A 337 10.15 -9.03 22.55
CA PHE A 337 9.69 -8.16 21.45
C PHE A 337 10.38 -8.48 20.13
N LEU A 338 11.68 -8.80 20.16
CA LEU A 338 12.40 -9.22 18.96
C LEU A 338 11.86 -10.54 18.42
N ALA A 339 11.71 -11.56 19.28
CA ALA A 339 11.13 -12.86 18.91
C ALA A 339 9.70 -12.71 18.35
N PHE A 340 8.91 -11.80 18.92
CA PHE A 340 7.57 -11.51 18.42
C PHE A 340 7.59 -10.78 17.08
N ALA A 341 8.49 -9.81 16.89
CA ALA A 341 8.64 -9.10 15.63
C ALA A 341 9.06 -10.04 14.48
N LEU A 342 9.78 -11.13 14.78
CA LEU A 342 10.12 -12.18 13.81
C LEU A 342 8.90 -12.93 13.26
N LEU A 343 7.70 -12.79 13.84
CA LEU A 343 6.46 -13.33 13.26
C LEU A 343 6.19 -12.77 11.85
N ALA A 344 6.71 -11.57 11.53
CA ALA A 344 6.59 -11.01 10.21
C ALA A 344 7.35 -11.81 9.13
N TRP A 345 8.40 -12.55 9.50
CA TRP A 345 9.17 -13.34 8.55
C TRP A 345 8.36 -14.43 7.83
N PRO A 346 7.72 -15.39 8.53
CA PRO A 346 6.92 -16.43 7.86
C PRO A 346 5.75 -15.84 7.07
N LEU A 347 5.15 -14.73 7.53
CA LEU A 347 4.08 -14.03 6.82
C LEU A 347 4.57 -13.39 5.51
N LEU A 348 5.72 -12.72 5.56
CA LEU A 348 6.33 -12.10 4.39
C LEU A 348 6.89 -13.13 3.42
N HIS A 349 7.40 -14.25 3.94
CA HIS A 349 7.81 -15.37 3.11
C HIS A 349 6.63 -15.94 2.34
N PHE A 350 5.54 -16.27 3.03
CA PHE A 350 4.33 -16.80 2.41
C PHE A 350 3.77 -15.86 1.32
N THR A 351 3.61 -14.57 1.65
CA THR A 351 3.13 -13.58 0.67
C THR A 351 4.06 -13.41 -0.52
N ASN A 352 5.38 -13.39 -0.30
CA ASN A 352 6.36 -13.32 -1.38
C ASN A 352 6.27 -14.53 -2.34
N GLN A 353 6.04 -15.74 -1.81
CA GLN A 353 5.84 -16.92 -2.66
C GLN A 353 4.61 -16.78 -3.55
N ILE A 354 3.48 -16.35 -2.97
CA ILE A 354 2.25 -16.11 -3.73
C ILE A 354 2.47 -15.02 -4.81
N GLU A 355 3.17 -13.93 -4.48
CA GLU A 355 3.50 -12.86 -5.42
C GLU A 355 4.40 -13.35 -6.56
N LEU A 356 5.44 -14.13 -6.25
CA LEU A 356 6.35 -14.70 -7.26
C LEU A 356 5.61 -15.64 -8.21
N ILE A 357 4.71 -16.48 -7.69
CA ILE A 357 3.96 -17.41 -8.53
C ILE A 357 2.93 -16.66 -9.40
N LYS A 358 2.31 -15.61 -8.87
CA LYS A 358 1.39 -14.77 -9.64
C LYS A 358 2.11 -13.82 -10.61
N SER A 359 3.42 -13.59 -10.45
CA SER A 359 4.18 -12.60 -11.22
C SER A 359 4.01 -12.78 -12.73
N SER A 360 3.98 -14.00 -13.25
CA SER A 360 3.79 -14.29 -14.68
C SER A 360 2.39 -13.96 -15.22
N SER A 361 1.38 -13.85 -14.35
CA SER A 361 0.01 -13.46 -14.75
C SER A 361 -0.25 -11.96 -14.58
N ILE A 362 0.53 -11.26 -13.76
CA ILE A 362 0.37 -9.82 -13.46
C ILE A 362 1.46 -8.94 -14.08
N SER A 363 2.52 -9.51 -14.64
CA SER A 363 3.63 -8.80 -15.28
C SER A 363 3.86 -9.29 -16.70
N GLN A 364 4.07 -8.36 -17.63
CA GLN A 364 4.36 -8.69 -19.04
C GLN A 364 5.84 -8.86 -19.36
N ALA A 365 6.71 -9.03 -18.35
CA ALA A 365 8.16 -9.14 -18.55
C ALA A 365 8.55 -10.26 -19.54
N GLU A 366 7.99 -11.46 -19.38
CA GLU A 366 8.30 -12.60 -20.24
C GLU A 366 7.74 -12.40 -21.66
N ILE A 367 6.53 -11.84 -21.77
CA ILE A 367 5.91 -11.60 -23.06
C ILE A 367 6.68 -10.52 -23.84
N VAL A 368 7.09 -9.43 -23.18
CA VAL A 368 7.94 -8.39 -23.79
C VAL A 368 9.27 -8.98 -24.26
N LYS A 369 9.89 -9.87 -23.48
CA LYS A 369 11.13 -10.56 -23.89
C LYS A 369 10.93 -11.40 -25.15
N THR A 370 9.86 -12.17 -25.23
CA THR A 370 9.51 -12.96 -26.42
C THR A 370 9.18 -12.08 -27.63
N LEU A 371 8.45 -10.99 -27.41
CA LEU A 371 8.11 -10.03 -28.47
C LEU A 371 9.36 -9.32 -29.01
N HIS A 372 10.29 -8.86 -28.17
CA HIS A 372 11.55 -8.29 -28.63
C HIS A 372 12.40 -9.26 -29.46
N ALA A 373 12.36 -10.56 -29.14
CA ALA A 373 13.06 -11.58 -29.92
C ALA A 373 12.38 -11.89 -31.27
N SER A 374 11.07 -11.62 -31.38
CA SER A 374 10.25 -12.04 -32.52
C SER A 374 9.82 -10.91 -33.46
N LEU A 375 9.79 -9.67 -32.98
CA LEU A 375 9.33 -8.51 -33.72
C LEU A 375 10.48 -7.87 -34.53
N PRO A 376 10.20 -7.31 -35.72
CA PRO A 376 11.17 -6.52 -36.46
C PRO A 376 11.74 -5.36 -35.63
N PRO A 377 13.01 -4.99 -35.83
CA PRO A 377 13.58 -3.78 -35.22
C PRO A 377 12.72 -2.55 -35.54
N ARG A 378 12.51 -1.67 -34.55
CA ARG A 378 11.68 -0.45 -34.65
C ARG A 378 10.17 -0.67 -34.76
N THR A 379 9.66 -1.87 -34.46
CA THR A 379 8.21 -2.10 -34.37
C THR A 379 7.57 -1.17 -33.33
N GLN A 380 6.57 -0.41 -33.73
CA GLN A 380 5.82 0.45 -32.81
C GLN A 380 4.75 -0.37 -32.08
N MET A 381 4.68 -0.23 -30.76
CA MET A 381 3.76 -0.98 -29.92
C MET A 381 2.53 -0.16 -29.57
N TYR A 382 1.38 -0.77 -29.75
CA TYR A 382 0.07 -0.21 -29.43
C TYR A 382 -0.64 -1.11 -28.42
N SER A 383 -1.45 -0.52 -27.54
CA SER A 383 -2.45 -1.22 -26.72
C SER A 383 -3.85 -0.81 -27.13
N TRP A 384 -4.81 -1.74 -27.06
CA TRP A 384 -6.20 -1.49 -27.41
C TRP A 384 -7.03 -1.03 -26.20
N GLN A 385 -7.51 0.22 -26.18
CA GLN A 385 -8.42 0.84 -25.19
C GLN A 385 -7.90 1.18 -23.79
N THR A 386 -7.31 0.28 -23.01
CA THR A 386 -6.93 0.58 -21.60
C THR A 386 -5.42 0.57 -21.41
N PHE A 387 -4.96 1.18 -20.32
CA PHE A 387 -3.55 1.24 -19.95
C PHE A 387 -3.30 0.67 -18.55
N GLU A 388 -4.24 0.89 -17.62
CA GLU A 388 -4.14 0.66 -16.18
C GLU A 388 -4.09 -0.82 -15.77
N ASP A 389 -4.48 -1.71 -16.69
CA ASP A 389 -4.47 -3.15 -16.47
C ASP A 389 -3.01 -3.69 -16.57
N VAL A 390 -2.83 -4.85 -17.18
CA VAL A 390 -1.48 -5.44 -17.35
C VAL A 390 -0.64 -4.69 -18.40
N ASP A 391 -1.28 -3.78 -19.14
CA ASP A 391 -0.74 -3.08 -20.30
C ASP A 391 0.34 -2.06 -19.92
N ALA A 392 0.21 -1.39 -18.76
CA ALA A 392 1.22 -0.45 -18.24
C ALA A 392 2.60 -1.10 -18.06
N SER A 393 2.66 -2.40 -17.76
CA SER A 393 3.92 -3.11 -17.62
C SER A 393 4.69 -3.26 -18.94
N LEU A 394 4.01 -3.21 -20.09
CA LEU A 394 4.65 -3.21 -21.42
C LEU A 394 5.58 -1.99 -21.60
N LEU A 395 5.12 -0.82 -21.14
CA LEU A 395 5.88 0.43 -21.15
C LEU A 395 7.13 0.33 -20.26
N PHE A 396 6.98 -0.32 -19.10
CA PHE A 396 8.07 -0.48 -18.14
C PHE A 396 9.19 -1.37 -18.70
N TYR A 397 8.83 -2.54 -19.27
CA TYR A 397 9.78 -3.58 -19.69
C TYR A 397 10.40 -3.39 -21.08
N GLY A 398 9.91 -2.48 -21.93
CA GLY A 398 10.66 -2.21 -23.17
C GLY A 398 10.00 -1.37 -24.24
N PHE A 399 8.67 -1.29 -24.29
CA PHE A 399 7.99 -0.61 -25.39
C PHE A 399 7.79 0.87 -25.09
N ARG A 400 8.76 1.70 -25.51
CA ARG A 400 8.73 3.16 -25.32
C ARG A 400 8.85 3.89 -26.68
N PRO A 401 7.86 4.71 -27.08
CA PRO A 401 6.56 4.92 -26.44
C PRO A 401 5.60 3.73 -26.62
N LEU A 402 4.62 3.61 -25.71
CA LEU A 402 3.45 2.75 -25.85
C LEU A 402 2.25 3.63 -26.21
N HIS A 403 1.62 3.37 -27.36
CA HIS A 403 0.45 4.12 -27.80
C HIS A 403 -0.85 3.41 -27.46
N ILE A 404 -1.89 4.13 -27.03
CA ILE A 404 -3.21 3.55 -26.71
C ILE A 404 -4.21 3.90 -27.81
N ILE A 405 -4.71 2.89 -28.52
CA ILE A 405 -5.72 3.07 -29.56
C ILE A 405 -7.10 3.22 -28.91
N ASP A 406 -7.83 4.28 -29.27
CA ASP A 406 -9.18 4.59 -28.81
C ASP A 406 -9.32 4.45 -27.28
N SER A 407 -8.48 5.18 -26.54
CA SER A 407 -8.35 5.07 -25.10
C SER A 407 -9.68 5.23 -24.35
N LYS A 408 -9.95 4.31 -23.42
CA LYS A 408 -11.01 4.33 -22.41
C LYS A 408 -10.45 4.42 -20.99
N SER A 409 -9.15 4.65 -20.88
CA SER A 409 -8.43 4.80 -19.61
C SER A 409 -8.95 6.01 -18.84
N ALA A 410 -9.31 5.79 -17.57
CA ALA A 410 -9.69 6.86 -16.67
C ALA A 410 -8.46 7.66 -16.21
N ASP A 411 -7.33 6.99 -16.00
CA ASP A 411 -6.08 7.61 -15.56
C ASP A 411 -5.45 8.50 -16.64
N LEU A 412 -5.57 8.10 -17.90
CA LEU A 412 -5.07 8.86 -19.04
C LEU A 412 -6.12 9.83 -19.62
N TRP A 413 -7.33 9.89 -19.07
CA TRP A 413 -8.45 10.64 -19.67
C TRP A 413 -8.08 12.11 -19.98
N PHE A 414 -7.54 12.84 -19.00
CA PHE A 414 -7.09 14.21 -19.22
C PHE A 414 -5.91 14.31 -20.19
N GLY A 415 -4.97 13.35 -20.14
CA GLY A 415 -3.81 13.32 -21.03
C GLY A 415 -4.15 12.98 -22.48
N CYS A 416 -5.18 12.16 -22.72
CA CYS A 416 -5.72 11.89 -24.04
C CYS A 416 -6.52 13.09 -24.57
N ALA A 417 -7.28 13.77 -23.71
CA ALA A 417 -8.10 14.91 -24.06
C ALA A 417 -7.28 16.20 -24.30
N ALA A 418 -6.10 16.30 -23.68
CA ALA A 418 -5.13 17.36 -23.94
C ALA A 418 -4.54 17.18 -25.34
N ASP A 419 -5.21 17.76 -26.33
CA ASP A 419 -4.90 17.65 -27.75
C ASP A 419 -3.49 18.21 -28.03
N GLY A 420 -2.53 17.31 -28.22
CA GLY A 420 -1.12 17.63 -28.43
C GLY A 420 -0.43 16.57 -29.25
N LYS A 421 0.52 16.98 -30.09
CA LYS A 421 1.33 16.10 -30.97
C LYS A 421 2.06 14.95 -30.25
N ASN A 422 2.11 14.98 -28.92
CA ASN A 422 2.78 14.00 -28.06
C ASN A 422 1.80 13.20 -27.18
N SER A 423 0.50 13.16 -27.50
CA SER A 423 -0.44 12.34 -26.74
C SER A 423 -0.09 10.85 -26.87
N PRO A 424 -0.09 10.07 -25.77
CA PRO A 424 0.07 8.62 -25.86
C PRO A 424 -1.17 7.97 -26.51
N CYS A 425 -2.28 8.69 -26.63
CA CYS A 425 -3.55 8.17 -27.14
C CYS A 425 -3.67 8.47 -28.64
N THR A 426 -4.09 7.48 -29.42
CA THR A 426 -4.24 7.56 -30.86
C THR A 426 -5.61 7.07 -31.28
N GLY A 427 -6.20 7.70 -32.30
CA GLY A 427 -7.45 7.22 -32.90
C GLY A 427 -7.21 6.09 -33.89
N MET A 428 -8.23 5.26 -34.12
CA MET A 428 -8.17 4.18 -35.12
C MET A 428 -7.68 4.63 -36.51
N ARG A 429 -8.05 5.84 -36.95
CA ARG A 429 -7.61 6.38 -38.26
C ARG A 429 -6.09 6.62 -38.30
N ALA A 430 -5.53 7.22 -37.25
CA ALA A 430 -4.10 7.49 -37.16
C ALA A 430 -3.31 6.18 -37.02
N PHE A 431 -3.82 5.21 -36.27
CA PHE A 431 -3.25 3.86 -36.20
C PHE A 431 -3.19 3.18 -37.57
N ARG A 432 -4.27 3.24 -38.37
CA ARG A 432 -4.28 2.65 -39.73
C ARG A 432 -3.22 3.28 -40.64
N ALA A 433 -3.04 4.60 -40.58
CA ALA A 433 -1.98 5.27 -41.32
C ALA A 433 -0.57 4.85 -40.84
N ALA A 434 -0.36 4.73 -39.52
CA ALA A 434 0.92 4.27 -38.96
C ALA A 434 1.25 2.82 -39.37
N ARG A 435 0.22 1.96 -39.41
CA ARG A 435 0.31 0.57 -39.84
C ARG A 435 0.79 0.43 -41.30
N GLU A 436 0.44 1.37 -42.17
CA GLU A 436 0.92 1.40 -43.56
C GLU A 436 2.37 1.91 -43.66
N ALA A 437 2.77 2.82 -42.77
CA ALA A 437 4.07 3.47 -42.80
C ALA A 437 5.20 2.68 -42.10
N SER A 438 4.89 1.84 -41.12
CA SER A 438 5.91 1.16 -40.30
C SER A 438 5.41 -0.19 -39.73
N PRO A 439 6.32 -1.09 -39.33
CA PRO A 439 5.94 -2.29 -38.59
C PRO A 439 5.26 -1.92 -37.27
N VAL A 440 4.10 -2.52 -37.01
CA VAL A 440 3.32 -2.27 -35.80
C VAL A 440 2.94 -3.57 -35.11
N ALA A 441 2.89 -3.53 -33.78
CA ALA A 441 2.35 -4.58 -32.94
C ALA A 441 1.22 -4.02 -32.07
N VAL A 442 0.13 -4.77 -31.94
CA VAL A 442 -1.04 -4.38 -31.14
C VAL A 442 -1.27 -5.42 -30.05
N TRP A 443 -1.14 -4.98 -28.81
CA TRP A 443 -1.53 -5.71 -27.62
C TRP A 443 -3.04 -5.64 -27.40
N VAL A 444 -3.66 -6.80 -27.24
CA VAL A 444 -5.09 -6.92 -26.98
C VAL A 444 -5.33 -7.94 -25.88
N ALA A 445 -5.80 -7.49 -24.71
CA ALA A 445 -6.22 -8.42 -23.66
C ALA A 445 -7.41 -9.28 -24.12
N ARG A 446 -7.49 -10.53 -23.65
CA ARG A 446 -8.46 -11.52 -24.16
C ARG A 446 -9.92 -11.10 -23.98
N ASP A 447 -10.24 -10.42 -22.89
CA ASP A 447 -11.56 -9.87 -22.60
C ASP A 447 -12.01 -8.82 -23.63
N ARG A 448 -11.06 -8.09 -24.23
CA ARG A 448 -11.31 -7.06 -25.25
C ARG A 448 -11.14 -7.56 -26.68
N LEU A 449 -10.69 -8.80 -26.88
CA LEU A 449 -10.40 -9.38 -28.20
C LEU A 449 -11.56 -9.27 -29.18
N LYS A 450 -12.79 -9.55 -28.72
CA LYS A 450 -14.00 -9.44 -29.56
C LYS A 450 -14.20 -8.01 -30.09
N SER A 451 -13.99 -7.01 -29.25
CA SER A 451 -14.14 -5.60 -29.62
C SER A 451 -13.05 -5.15 -30.62
N TRP A 452 -11.83 -5.65 -30.46
CA TRP A 452 -10.74 -5.40 -31.42
C TRP A 452 -11.04 -6.03 -32.78
N LEU A 453 -11.45 -7.30 -32.83
CA LEU A 453 -11.74 -8.00 -34.09
C LEU A 453 -12.89 -7.34 -34.86
N ALA A 454 -13.89 -6.80 -34.15
CA ALA A 454 -15.02 -6.07 -34.76
C ALA A 454 -14.59 -4.80 -35.52
N THR A 455 -13.41 -4.24 -35.24
CA THR A 455 -12.89 -3.06 -35.97
C THR A 455 -12.41 -3.38 -37.38
N GLY A 456 -12.19 -4.67 -37.70
CA GLY A 456 -11.53 -5.12 -38.92
C GLY A 456 -10.04 -4.80 -39.02
N ALA A 457 -9.47 -4.09 -38.03
CA ALA A 457 -8.07 -3.65 -38.06
C ALA A 457 -7.06 -4.79 -37.94
N ALA A 458 -7.48 -5.97 -37.48
CA ALA A 458 -6.67 -7.18 -37.41
C ALA A 458 -6.45 -7.86 -38.79
N ALA A 459 -7.21 -7.49 -39.82
CA ALA A 459 -7.15 -8.14 -41.12
C ALA A 459 -5.73 -8.08 -41.70
N GLY A 460 -5.18 -9.24 -42.09
CA GLY A 460 -3.83 -9.36 -42.64
C GLY A 460 -2.68 -9.25 -41.63
N MET A 461 -2.96 -9.19 -40.33
CA MET A 461 -1.94 -9.21 -39.28
C MET A 461 -1.67 -10.63 -38.79
N GLN A 462 -0.42 -10.96 -38.48
CA GLN A 462 -0.06 -12.20 -37.82
C GLN A 462 -0.55 -12.17 -36.37
N ARG A 463 -1.13 -13.29 -35.92
CA ARG A 463 -1.67 -13.44 -34.57
C ARG A 463 -0.72 -14.25 -33.70
N LEU A 464 -0.27 -13.66 -32.60
CA LEU A 464 0.55 -14.32 -31.56
C LEU A 464 -0.31 -14.53 -30.31
N GLU A 465 -0.52 -15.79 -29.94
CA GLU A 465 -1.36 -16.17 -28.80
C GLU A 465 -0.54 -16.28 -27.51
N PHE A 466 -1.03 -15.65 -26.44
CA PHE A 466 -0.50 -15.79 -25.07
C PHE A 466 -1.63 -16.13 -24.09
N ALA A 467 -1.31 -16.52 -22.86
CA ALA A 467 -2.32 -16.96 -21.89
C ALA A 467 -3.44 -15.92 -21.66
N HIS A 468 -3.09 -14.64 -21.50
CA HIS A 468 -4.02 -13.58 -21.12
C HIS A 468 -4.24 -12.49 -22.18
N CYS A 469 -3.55 -12.59 -23.32
CA CYS A 469 -3.64 -11.61 -24.40
C CYS A 469 -3.41 -12.24 -25.78
N VAL A 470 -3.65 -11.44 -26.81
CA VAL A 470 -3.30 -11.72 -28.20
C VAL A 470 -2.56 -10.51 -28.73
N VAL A 471 -1.41 -10.75 -29.39
CA VAL A 471 -0.64 -9.68 -30.05
C VAL A 471 -0.77 -9.81 -31.55
N PHE A 472 -1.18 -8.74 -32.22
CA PHE A 472 -1.32 -8.67 -33.67
C PHE A 472 -0.15 -7.90 -34.27
N VAL A 473 0.54 -8.48 -35.24
CA VAL A 473 1.74 -7.89 -35.83
C VAL A 473 1.57 -7.68 -37.34
N ASN A 474 1.91 -6.50 -37.82
CA ASN A 474 2.03 -6.21 -39.24
C ASN A 474 3.51 -6.02 -39.60
N GLY A 475 4.01 -6.76 -40.58
CA GLY A 475 5.39 -6.62 -41.06
C GLY A 475 6.34 -7.77 -40.74
N ALA A 476 5.85 -8.95 -40.34
CA ALA A 476 6.68 -10.15 -40.39
C ALA A 476 6.72 -10.67 -41.84
N SER A 477 7.91 -10.62 -42.44
CA SER A 477 8.29 -11.52 -43.53
C SER A 477 7.88 -12.94 -43.16
N ARG A 478 7.29 -13.69 -44.10
CA ARG A 478 7.06 -15.14 -43.98
C ARG A 478 8.35 -15.81 -43.47
N VAL A 479 8.46 -16.06 -42.18
CA VAL A 479 9.44 -17.02 -41.67
C VAL A 479 8.92 -18.37 -42.12
N GLY A 480 9.69 -19.01 -43.00
CA GLY A 480 9.32 -20.23 -43.68
C GLY A 480 8.78 -21.28 -42.73
N GLY A 481 7.73 -21.97 -43.19
CA GLY A 481 7.34 -23.23 -42.58
C GLY A 481 8.49 -24.20 -42.69
N THR A 482 9.05 -24.59 -41.55
CA THR A 482 9.66 -25.90 -41.31
C THR A 482 9.77 -26.11 -39.80
N GLY A 483 8.94 -27.03 -39.28
CA GLY A 483 9.23 -27.93 -38.15
C GLY A 483 9.74 -27.35 -36.83
N ALA A 484 8.83 -27.03 -35.90
CA ALA A 484 9.07 -27.20 -34.47
C ALA A 484 7.72 -27.38 -33.74
N ALA A 485 7.11 -28.56 -33.95
CA ALA A 485 6.13 -29.09 -33.01
C ALA A 485 6.88 -29.47 -31.73
N GLY A 486 7.10 -28.50 -30.85
CA GLY A 486 7.57 -28.71 -29.48
C GLY A 486 6.36 -28.94 -28.58
N ASN A 487 6.18 -30.20 -28.16
CA ASN A 487 5.19 -30.66 -27.19
C ASN A 487 4.98 -29.69 -26.02
N PHE A 488 3.83 -29.00 -26.00
CA PHE A 488 3.19 -28.64 -24.73
C PHE A 488 2.11 -29.68 -24.46
N ALA A 489 2.37 -30.50 -23.44
CA ALA A 489 1.50 -31.58 -23.01
C ALA A 489 0.09 -31.06 -22.71
N THR A 490 -0.84 -31.47 -23.58
CA THR A 490 -2.26 -31.59 -23.27
C THR A 490 -2.43 -32.65 -22.18
N SER A 491 -2.69 -32.24 -20.93
CA SER A 491 -3.32 -33.15 -19.98
C SER A 491 -4.83 -33.12 -20.24
N ASN A 492 -5.29 -34.06 -21.06
CA ASN A 492 -6.70 -34.40 -21.22
C ASN A 492 -7.33 -34.73 -19.85
N GLY A 493 -8.43 -34.06 -19.53
CA GLY A 493 -9.48 -34.54 -18.64
C GLY A 493 -10.79 -34.39 -19.40
N GLN A 494 -11.41 -35.52 -19.72
CA GLN A 494 -12.44 -35.72 -20.74
C GLN A 494 -13.73 -34.92 -20.51
N ASN A 495 -14.34 -34.52 -21.64
CA ASN A 495 -15.76 -34.26 -21.80
C ASN A 495 -16.60 -35.40 -21.21
N GLN A 496 -17.61 -35.06 -20.42
CA GLN A 496 -18.89 -35.76 -20.49
C GLN A 496 -20.01 -34.74 -20.61
N ASP A 497 -20.86 -35.02 -21.61
CA ASP A 497 -22.12 -34.36 -21.93
C ASP A 497 -22.97 -34.04 -20.70
N ASN A 498 -23.63 -32.87 -20.70
CA ASN A 498 -25.09 -32.91 -20.63
C ASN A 498 -25.77 -31.63 -21.11
N ARG A 499 -26.93 -31.90 -21.71
CA ARG A 499 -27.80 -31.01 -22.47
C ARG A 499 -28.54 -29.99 -21.60
N ALA A 500 -29.02 -28.96 -22.30
CA ALA A 500 -29.97 -27.92 -21.92
C ALA A 500 -31.06 -28.30 -20.90
N HIS A 501 -31.38 -27.38 -19.98
CA HIS A 501 -32.62 -26.56 -20.00
C HIS A 501 -32.62 -25.47 -18.88
N PRO A 502 -33.31 -24.33 -19.06
CA PRO A 502 -33.49 -23.25 -18.07
C PRO A 502 -34.82 -23.41 -17.28
N PRO A 503 -35.23 -22.49 -16.38
CA PRO A 503 -34.52 -21.35 -15.77
C PRO A 503 -34.03 -21.61 -14.33
#